data_AF-A0A0C9UB49-F1
#
_entry.id   AF-A0A0C9UB49-F1
#
_cell.length_a   1.000
_cell.length_b   1.000
_cell.length_c   1.000
_cell.angle_alpha   90.00
_cell.angle_beta   90.00
_cell.angle_gamma   90.00
#
_symmetry.space_group_name_H-M   'P 1'
#
loop_
_entity.id
_entity.type
_entity.pdbx_description
1 polymer ?
#
loop_
_entity_poly.entity_id
_entity_poly.type
_entity_poly.pdbx_seq_one_letter_code
_entity_poly.pdbx_strand_id
1 'polypeptide(L)'
;DILFLPSTDGNPPTVDGYVNVGITGYVYATEVCGGVPLLVAANAATTDHWYTTNALQHSSIVASGWIDEGVAAFVLPLTSGKLFMLVLLNQSHS
;
A
#
# COMPACT_ATOMS: atom_id res chain seq x y z
N ASP A 1 -5.28 6.26 -11.59
CA ASP A 1 -5.45 5.73 -10.23
C ASP A 1 -4.96 4.27 -10.19
N ILE A 2 -4.33 3.83 -9.11
CA ILE A 2 -3.88 2.45 -8.89
C ILE A 2 -4.54 1.95 -7.61
N LEU A 3 -5.32 0.87 -7.74
CA LEU A 3 -5.99 0.24 -6.61
C LEU A 3 -5.21 -1.01 -6.18
N PHE A 4 -4.72 -0.99 -4.93
CA PHE A 4 -4.10 -2.16 -4.29
C PHE A 4 -5.13 -2.89 -3.44
N LEU A 5 -5.38 -4.16 -3.75
CA LEU A 5 -6.35 -4.98 -3.03
C LEU A 5 -5.67 -6.24 -2.47
N PRO A 6 -5.73 -6.48 -1.15
CA PRO A 6 -5.28 -7.73 -0.59
C PRO A 6 -6.26 -8.87 -0.94
N SER A 7 -5.73 -10.07 -1.15
CA SER A 7 -6.51 -11.31 -1.25
C SER A 7 -5.93 -12.34 -0.28
N THR A 8 -6.82 -13.14 0.31
CA THR A 8 -6.47 -14.26 1.20
C THR A 8 -6.62 -15.62 0.54
N ASP A 9 -7.20 -15.69 -0.66
CA ASP A 9 -7.48 -16.92 -1.40
C ASP A 9 -6.49 -17.17 -2.56
N GLY A 10 -5.53 -16.26 -2.76
CA GLY A 10 -4.53 -16.33 -3.81
C GLY A 10 -5.05 -15.97 -5.20
N ASN A 11 -6.34 -15.66 -5.33
CA ASN A 11 -6.93 -15.18 -6.57
C ASN A 11 -6.86 -13.65 -6.61
N PRO A 12 -6.43 -13.04 -7.73
CA PRO A 12 -6.47 -11.60 -7.86
C PRO A 12 -7.92 -11.09 -7.80
N PRO A 13 -8.25 -10.15 -6.90
CA PRO A 13 -9.59 -9.58 -6.83
C PRO A 13 -9.89 -8.77 -8.10
N THR A 14 -11.17 -8.77 -8.50
CA THR A 14 -11.67 -8.00 -9.64
C THR A 14 -12.55 -6.86 -9.16
N VAL A 15 -12.32 -5.66 -9.66
CA VAL A 15 -13.14 -4.48 -9.40
C VAL A 15 -13.55 -3.86 -10.73
N ASP A 16 -14.81 -3.48 -10.85
CA ASP A 16 -15.34 -2.89 -12.06
C ASP A 16 -14.60 -1.58 -12.40
N GLY A 17 -14.23 -1.41 -13.67
CA GLY A 17 -13.41 -0.28 -14.12
C GLY A 17 -11.89 -0.42 -13.89
N TYR A 18 -11.40 -1.47 -13.23
CA TYR A 18 -9.96 -1.73 -13.05
C TYR A 18 -9.52 -3.00 -13.81
N VAL A 19 -8.39 -2.90 -14.50
CA VAL A 19 -7.76 -4.07 -15.14
C VAL A 19 -6.75 -4.70 -14.18
N ASN A 20 -6.75 -6.03 -14.10
CA ASN A 20 -5.76 -6.74 -13.31
C ASN A 20 -4.38 -6.63 -13.97
N VAL A 21 -3.43 -6.03 -13.26
CA VAL A 21 -2.03 -5.85 -13.73
C VAL A 21 -1.06 -6.88 -13.12
N GLY A 22 -1.59 -7.91 -12.45
CA GLY A 22 -0.82 -8.93 -11.74
C GLY A 22 -0.59 -8.64 -10.26
N ILE A 23 0.18 -9.50 -9.61
CA ILE A 23 0.51 -9.42 -8.18
C ILE A 23 1.78 -8.58 -8.00
N THR A 24 1.67 -7.45 -7.30
CA THR A 24 2.80 -6.55 -7.01
C THR A 24 3.64 -6.99 -5.82
N GLY A 25 3.07 -7.77 -4.90
CA GLY A 25 3.78 -8.27 -3.72
C GLY A 25 2.90 -9.09 -2.79
N TYR A 26 3.55 -9.77 -1.84
CA TYR A 26 2.90 -10.51 -0.77
C TYR A 26 3.06 -9.77 0.55
N VAL A 27 2.00 -9.75 1.34
CA VAL A 27 1.94 -9.12 2.66
C VAL A 27 1.33 -10.08 3.67
N TYR A 28 1.52 -9.80 4.96
CA TYR A 28 0.93 -10.57 6.05
C TYR A 28 -0.23 -9.81 6.66
N ALA A 29 -1.37 -10.47 6.87
CA ALA A 29 -2.54 -9.85 7.50
C ALA A 29 -2.32 -9.59 9.01
N THR A 30 -1.45 -10.37 9.65
CA THR A 30 -1.11 -10.26 11.07
C THR A 30 0.39 -10.09 11.24
N GLU A 31 0.80 -9.53 12.37
CA GLU A 31 2.22 -9.40 12.71
C GLU A 31 2.91 -10.77 12.73
N VAL A 32 4.08 -10.84 12.12
CA VAL A 32 4.96 -12.03 12.09
C VAL A 32 6.32 -11.65 12.66
N CYS A 33 7.13 -12.64 13.04
CA CYS A 33 8.46 -12.38 13.58
C CYS A 33 9.32 -11.55 12.62
N GLY A 34 9.70 -10.34 13.05
CA GLY A 34 10.46 -9.39 12.23
C GLY A 34 9.64 -8.60 11.22
N GLY A 35 8.31 -8.76 11.20
CA GLY A 35 7.42 -7.93 10.39
C GLY A 35 7.32 -6.51 10.93
N VAL A 36 7.16 -5.54 10.02
CA VAL A 36 6.89 -4.15 10.36
C VAL A 36 5.53 -3.74 9.78
N PRO A 37 4.78 -2.84 10.45
CA PRO A 37 3.50 -2.39 9.95
C PRO A 37 3.68 -1.58 8.66
N LEU A 38 2.85 -1.87 7.66
CA LEU A 38 2.62 -1.02 6.49
C LEU A 38 1.44 -0.11 6.82
N LEU A 39 1.75 1.15 7.12
CA LEU A 39 0.78 2.17 7.47
C LEU A 39 0.15 2.75 6.20
N VAL A 40 -1.14 3.08 6.27
CA VAL A 40 -1.90 3.69 5.18
C VAL A 40 -2.53 5.01 5.62
N ALA A 41 -2.46 6.00 4.75
CA ALA A 41 -3.24 7.22 4.85
C ALA A 41 -4.01 7.46 3.54
N ALA A 42 -5.25 7.91 3.62
CA ALA A 42 -6.12 8.13 2.47
C ALA A 42 -6.46 9.60 2.26
N ASN A 43 -6.53 10.02 1.00
CA ASN A 43 -7.02 11.34 0.61
C ASN A 43 -8.38 11.21 -0.07
N ALA A 44 -9.44 11.56 0.66
CA ALA A 44 -10.80 11.47 0.15
C ALA A 44 -11.06 12.40 -1.06
N ALA A 45 -10.30 13.50 -1.21
CA ALA A 45 -10.49 14.43 -2.31
C ALA A 45 -9.93 13.91 -3.65
N THR A 46 -8.86 13.10 -3.59
CA THR A 46 -8.21 12.53 -4.78
C THR A 46 -8.40 11.02 -4.91
N THR A 47 -9.04 10.38 -3.94
CA THR A 47 -9.18 8.91 -3.82
C THR A 47 -7.85 8.16 -3.74
N ASP A 48 -6.74 8.87 -3.45
CA ASP A 48 -5.41 8.27 -3.35
C ASP A 48 -5.13 7.68 -1.97
N HIS A 49 -4.24 6.68 -1.95
CA HIS A 49 -3.70 6.08 -0.73
C HIS A 49 -2.18 6.18 -0.70
N TRP A 50 -1.62 6.48 0.47
CA TRP A 50 -0.19 6.52 0.71
C TRP A 50 0.21 5.42 1.69
N TYR A 51 1.07 4.51 1.25
CA TYR A 51 1.56 3.39 2.05
C TYR A 51 3.02 3.61 2.46
N THR A 52 3.35 3.44 3.74
CA THR A 52 4.72 3.57 4.23
C THR A 52 4.96 2.73 5.49
N THR A 53 6.18 2.23 5.67
CA THR A 53 6.62 1.63 6.93
C THR A 53 7.26 2.66 7.87
N ASN A 54 7.39 3.92 7.44
CA ASN A 54 7.97 5.00 8.25
C ASN A 54 6.87 5.77 8.99
N ALA A 55 6.79 5.53 10.31
CA ALA A 55 5.81 6.18 11.17
C ALA A 55 5.91 7.71 11.19
N LEU A 56 7.12 8.30 11.08
CA LEU A 56 7.27 9.75 11.06
C LEU A 56 6.72 10.36 9.76
N GLN A 57 6.94 9.69 8.63
CA GLN A 57 6.38 10.12 7.36
C GLN A 57 4.85 10.02 7.36
N HIS A 58 4.31 8.91 7.86
CA HIS A 58 2.87 8.69 7.97
C HIS A 58 2.21 9.76 8.85
N SER A 59 2.73 10.02 10.05
CA SER A 59 2.23 11.09 10.92
C SER A 59 2.28 12.48 10.26
N SER A 60 3.31 12.77 9.46
CA SER A 60 3.41 14.03 8.72
C SER A 60 2.33 14.15 7.64
N ILE A 61 1.96 13.05 6.98
CA ILE A 61 0.92 13.02 5.95
C ILE A 61 -0.45 13.19 6.58
N VAL A 62 -0.74 12.47 7.66
CA VAL A 62 -1.98 12.63 8.44
C VAL A 62 -2.12 14.07 8.95
N ALA A 63 -1.05 14.66 9.48
CA ALA A 63 -1.05 16.06 9.91
C ALA A 63 -1.30 17.06 8.77
N SER A 64 -1.08 16.66 7.50
CA SER A 64 -1.38 17.49 6.32
C SER A 64 -2.84 17.41 5.84
N GLY A 65 -3.69 16.66 6.55
CA GLY A 65 -5.13 16.57 6.28
C GLY A 65 -5.58 15.26 5.64
N TRP A 66 -4.70 14.27 5.52
CA TRP A 66 -5.06 12.92 5.08
C TRP A 66 -5.69 12.13 6.24
N ILE A 67 -6.56 11.19 5.92
CA ILE A 67 -7.24 10.33 6.89
C ILE A 67 -6.30 9.18 7.25
N ASP A 68 -6.09 8.96 8.54
CA ASP A 68 -5.37 7.79 9.03
C ASP A 68 -6.27 6.54 8.95
N GLU A 69 -5.86 5.56 8.15
CA GLU A 69 -6.53 4.27 8.03
C GLU A 69 -5.81 3.15 8.79
N GLY A 70 -4.73 3.49 9.50
CA GLY A 70 -3.98 2.58 10.37
C GLY A 70 -3.07 1.61 9.63
N VAL A 71 -3.07 0.36 10.07
CA VAL A 71 -2.21 -0.70 9.52
C VAL A 71 -2.96 -1.44 8.42
N ALA A 72 -2.49 -1.32 7.18
CA ALA A 72 -3.05 -2.07 6.05
C ALA A 72 -2.62 -3.54 6.06
N ALA A 73 -1.34 -3.79 6.38
CA ALA A 73 -0.75 -5.12 6.45
C ALA A 73 0.59 -5.08 7.20
N PHE A 74 1.26 -6.21 7.29
CA PHE A 74 2.64 -6.34 7.76
C PHE A 74 3.55 -6.79 6.62
N VAL A 75 4.72 -6.18 6.54
CA VAL A 75 5.73 -6.49 5.52
C VAL A 75 7.06 -6.84 6.17
N LEU A 76 7.87 -7.64 5.49
CA LEU A 76 9.22 -7.92 5.97
C LEU A 76 10.13 -6.73 5.60
N PRO A 77 10.87 -6.16 6.57
CA PRO A 77 11.80 -5.09 6.29
C PRO A 77 12.89 -5.62 5.37
N LEU A 78 13.25 -4.81 4.37
CA LEU A 78 14.45 -5.09 3.61
C LEU A 78 15.66 -4.86 4.52
N THR A 79 16.49 -5.89 4.68
CA THR A 79 17.82 -5.71 5.25
C THR A 79 18.57 -4.67 4.43
N SER A 80 19.25 -3.75 5.12
CA SER A 80 19.97 -2.62 4.53
C SER A 80 20.79 -3.09 3.32
N GLY A 81 20.43 -2.65 2.11
CA GLY A 81 21.08 -3.05 0.86
C GLY A 81 20.22 -3.77 -0.19
N LYS A 82 18.92 -4.01 0.05
CA LYS A 82 18.03 -4.56 -0.99
C LYS A 82 17.28 -3.47 -1.76
N LEU A 83 17.33 -3.59 -3.08
CA LEU A 83 16.70 -2.71 -4.07
C LEU A 83 15.19 -2.98 -4.11
N PHE A 84 14.35 -1.95 -3.98
CA PHE A 84 12.92 -2.06 -4.23
C PHE A 84 12.61 -1.82 -5.71
N MET A 85 11.73 -2.65 -6.28
CA MET A 85 11.22 -2.47 -7.62
C MET A 85 10.12 -1.40 -7.60
N LEU A 86 10.38 -0.28 -8.25
CA LEU A 86 9.40 0.78 -8.43
C LEU A 86 8.41 0.36 -9.52
N VAL A 87 7.15 0.12 -9.15
CA VAL A 87 6.07 0.03 -10.14
C VAL A 87 5.66 1.45 -10.49
N LEU A 88 6.18 1.97 -11.61
CA LEU A 88 5.65 3.17 -12.26
C LEU A 88 4.64 2.75 -13.31
N LEU A 89 3.38 3.17 -13.20
CA LEU A 89 2.52 3.35 -14.37
C LEU A 89 1.60 4.56 -14.19
N ASN A 90 1.73 5.47 -15.15
CA ASN A 90 0.79 6.55 -15.45
C ASN A 90 -0.02 6.09 -16.67
N GLN A 91 -1.34 6.17 -16.64
CA GLN A 91 -2.18 6.46 -17.82
C GLN A 91 -3.49 7.11 -17.35
N SER A 92 -3.61 8.41 -17.62
CA SER A 92 -4.84 9.22 -17.61
C SER A 92 -5.68 9.24 -16.33
N HIS A 93 -5.57 10.34 -15.57
CA HIS A 93 -6.78 11.14 -15.37
C HIS A 93 -7.45 11.33 -16.74
N SER A 94 -8.63 10.75 -16.93
CA SER A 94 -9.59 11.27 -17.91
C SER A 94 -10.50 12.26 -17.19
#